data_AF-A0ABD7JUM1-F1
#
_entry.id   AF-A0ABD7JUM1-F1
#
_cell.length_a   1.000
_cell.length_b   1.000
_cell.length_c   1.000
_cell.angle_alpha   90.00
_cell.angle_beta   90.00
_cell.angle_gamma   90.00
#
_symmetry.space_group_name_H-M   'P 1'
#
loop_
_entity.id
_entity.type
_entity.pdbx_description
1 polymer ?
#
loop_
_entity_poly.entity_id
_entity_poly.type
_entity_poly.pdbx_seq_one_letter_code
_entity_poly.pdbx_strand_id
1 'polypeptide(L)'
;MRHFSSLWLATTLAAISGYAQADYFSDTLTKALHYHAVKTDNSIDFDEQTLKNTFLVEPESIYSDTVSNPPILNSIGWASAVGDFNRDQGTAFDPEETLGIFLRETGLTKARPHSDIAVDRVPEGYVSFERDDPLILANVLKAGVDADLYYHAYELFGWRYGTIAAKFALAAQYLRDSMNAIPLAQHRANGIDTGVLTRFKAAQSYTQLSHGDQNYLMGILDYQLRSPDYRDGQGGFHLPPQYRLARLAAAYRYRNGFISSTPICTADGRYSGTDGAEPCLNDMTDKALFDWYKEKYRDQMKPRSPEEPQSSFLAKLLEVIVPIATLFDGLALFESFEAAEAGELGAEGAFSEEEAEGISAASLSKICRI
;
A
#
# COMPACT_ATOMS: atom_id res chain seq x y z
N MET A 1 -7.94 3.52 76.13
CA MET A 1 -6.54 3.58 76.58
C MET A 1 -5.75 2.49 75.87
N ARG A 2 -4.63 2.88 75.23
CA ARG A 2 -3.56 2.05 74.64
C ARG A 2 -3.93 1.24 73.39
N HIS A 3 -3.22 1.27 72.27
CA HIS A 3 -2.14 2.13 71.76
C HIS A 3 -2.16 1.97 70.23
N PHE A 4 -2.08 3.09 69.51
CA PHE A 4 -1.65 3.14 68.10
C PHE A 4 -0.18 2.72 68.01
N SER A 5 0.19 1.90 67.02
CA SER A 5 1.31 2.16 66.08
C SER A 5 1.70 0.95 65.25
N SER A 6 2.22 1.26 64.06
CA SER A 6 3.03 0.44 63.14
C SER A 6 2.36 -0.74 62.42
N LEU A 7 1.70 -0.43 61.30
CA LEU A 7 1.74 -1.26 60.08
C LEU A 7 1.28 -0.42 58.88
N TRP A 8 1.95 0.71 58.69
CA TRP A 8 2.01 1.43 57.41
C TRP A 8 3.42 1.22 56.88
N LEU A 9 3.63 0.19 56.06
CA LEU A 9 4.71 0.05 55.06
C LEU A 9 4.68 -1.38 54.49
N ALA A 10 3.71 -1.67 53.61
CA ALA A 10 3.76 -2.85 52.73
C ALA A 10 2.80 -2.74 51.52
N THR A 11 2.51 -1.54 51.02
CA THR A 11 1.57 -1.31 49.91
C THR A 11 2.18 -0.53 48.74
N THR A 12 3.49 -0.70 48.52
CA THR A 12 4.20 -0.09 47.37
C THR A 12 5.30 -1.01 46.84
N LEU A 13 4.99 -2.29 46.60
CA LEU A 13 5.87 -3.20 45.85
C LEU A 13 5.10 -4.36 45.16
N ALA A 14 3.89 -4.09 44.68
CA ALA A 14 3.09 -5.02 43.88
C ALA A 14 2.42 -4.33 42.67
N ALA A 15 3.05 -3.27 42.14
CA ALA A 15 2.55 -2.50 41.00
C ALA A 15 3.56 -2.39 39.85
N ILE A 16 4.52 -3.31 39.74
CA ILE A 16 5.49 -3.35 38.62
C ILE A 16 5.52 -4.71 37.89
N SER A 17 4.90 -5.77 38.43
CA SER A 17 4.82 -7.09 37.77
C SER A 17 3.52 -7.30 36.98
N GLY A 18 2.84 -6.21 36.63
CA GLY A 18 1.59 -6.21 35.87
C GLY A 18 1.69 -5.45 34.56
N TYR A 19 2.85 -5.43 33.90
CA TYR A 19 2.80 -5.42 32.44
C TYR A 19 2.25 -6.78 32.06
N ALA A 20 0.92 -6.85 31.87
CA ALA A 20 0.34 -7.87 31.03
C ALA A 20 1.25 -7.95 29.80
N GLN A 21 1.89 -9.10 29.59
CA GLN A 21 2.43 -9.42 28.27
C GLN A 21 1.25 -9.18 27.35
N ALA A 22 1.28 -8.10 26.56
CA ALA A 22 0.39 -8.00 25.43
C ALA A 22 0.62 -9.30 24.66
N ASP A 23 -0.40 -10.15 24.58
CA ASP A 23 -0.28 -11.45 23.92
C ASP A 23 0.30 -11.17 22.54
N TYR A 24 1.53 -11.65 22.34
CA TYR A 24 2.23 -11.49 21.08
C TYR A 24 1.43 -12.27 20.03
N PHE A 25 0.95 -11.55 19.01
CA PHE A 25 0.21 -12.10 17.89
C PHE A 25 0.95 -11.77 16.59
N SER A 26 1.29 -12.80 15.84
CA SER A 26 1.95 -12.73 14.54
C SER A 26 0.93 -12.57 13.41
N ASP A 27 0.47 -11.33 13.23
CA ASP A 27 -0.31 -10.88 12.08
C ASP A 27 0.50 -10.92 10.77
N THR A 28 1.83 -10.77 10.85
CA THR A 28 2.78 -10.94 9.74
C THR A 28 3.90 -11.91 10.08
N LEU A 29 4.49 -12.52 9.03
CA LEU A 29 5.67 -13.36 9.20
C LEU A 29 6.92 -12.53 9.52
N THR A 30 7.00 -11.31 8.99
CA THR A 30 8.08 -10.35 9.26
C THR A 30 8.13 -9.98 10.75
N LYS A 31 6.98 -9.69 11.37
CA LYS A 31 6.90 -9.44 12.82
C LYS A 31 7.29 -10.67 13.64
N ALA A 32 6.96 -11.86 13.14
CA ALA A 32 7.38 -13.10 13.78
C ALA A 32 8.89 -13.32 13.74
N LEU A 33 9.50 -13.08 12.60
CA LEU A 33 10.95 -13.13 12.45
C LEU A 33 11.63 -12.10 13.34
N HIS A 34 11.10 -10.88 13.41
CA HIS A 34 11.66 -9.83 14.27
C HIS A 34 11.59 -10.21 15.75
N TYR A 35 10.45 -10.73 16.21
CA TYR A 35 10.30 -11.22 17.58
C TYR A 35 11.34 -12.28 17.94
N HIS A 36 11.55 -13.26 17.04
CA HIS A 36 12.54 -14.32 17.27
C HIS A 36 13.98 -13.84 17.12
N ALA A 37 14.27 -12.88 16.24
CA ALA A 37 15.59 -12.25 16.14
C ALA A 37 15.99 -11.62 17.48
N VAL A 38 15.10 -10.83 18.07
CA VAL A 38 15.33 -10.15 19.35
C VAL A 38 15.43 -11.16 20.52
N LYS A 39 14.72 -12.29 20.45
CA LYS A 39 14.60 -13.25 21.56
C LYS A 39 15.65 -14.36 21.55
N THR A 40 16.03 -14.86 20.38
CA THR A 40 16.84 -16.09 20.25
C THR A 40 18.30 -15.83 19.92
N ASP A 41 18.62 -14.76 19.19
CA ASP A 41 19.99 -14.51 18.75
C ASP A 41 20.16 -13.03 18.35
N ASN A 42 20.80 -12.22 19.21
CA ASN A 42 21.13 -10.80 18.93
C ASN A 42 22.07 -10.60 17.71
N SER A 43 22.35 -11.65 16.93
CA SER A 43 23.27 -11.63 15.79
C SER A 43 22.58 -11.56 14.41
N ILE A 44 21.26 -11.75 14.33
CA ILE A 44 20.52 -11.61 13.06
C ILE A 44 19.85 -10.24 13.04
N ASP A 45 20.50 -9.28 12.38
CA ASP A 45 19.90 -8.00 12.04
C ASP A 45 19.06 -8.18 10.77
N PHE A 46 17.76 -7.87 10.84
CA PHE A 46 16.85 -7.89 9.69
C PHE A 46 16.76 -6.50 9.06
N ASP A 47 17.88 -5.78 9.01
CA ASP A 47 17.95 -4.51 8.31
C ASP A 47 17.76 -4.68 6.79
N GLU A 48 17.44 -3.58 6.11
CA GLU A 48 17.12 -3.58 4.69
C GLU A 48 18.26 -4.18 3.84
N GLN A 49 19.51 -3.88 4.18
CA GLN A 49 20.65 -4.38 3.41
C GLN A 49 20.84 -5.88 3.61
N THR A 50 20.62 -6.40 4.82
CA THR A 50 20.70 -7.82 5.12
C THR A 50 19.60 -8.60 4.42
N LEU A 51 18.38 -8.04 4.37
CA LEU A 51 17.27 -8.60 3.59
C LEU A 51 17.64 -8.70 2.10
N LYS A 52 18.12 -7.59 1.51
CA LYS A 52 18.54 -7.59 0.10
C LYS A 52 19.66 -8.60 -0.16
N ASN A 53 20.71 -8.60 0.67
CA ASN A 53 21.85 -9.52 0.53
C ASN A 53 21.47 -11.00 0.68
N THR A 54 20.44 -11.29 1.49
CA THR A 54 20.01 -12.66 1.75
C THR A 54 19.05 -13.19 0.68
N PHE A 55 18.14 -12.34 0.23
CA PHE A 55 17.00 -12.77 -0.59
C PHE A 55 17.08 -12.37 -2.06
N LEU A 56 18.01 -11.48 -2.45
CA LEU A 56 18.21 -11.05 -3.83
C LEU A 56 19.52 -11.59 -4.42
N VAL A 57 19.48 -11.95 -5.70
CA VAL A 57 20.68 -12.37 -6.47
C VAL A 57 21.64 -11.19 -6.66
N GLU A 58 21.11 -9.99 -6.92
CA GLU A 58 21.84 -8.74 -7.12
C GLU A 58 21.25 -7.66 -6.18
N PRO A 59 21.74 -7.53 -4.93
CA PRO A 59 21.12 -6.68 -3.90
C PRO A 59 20.90 -5.22 -4.28
N GLU A 60 21.77 -4.67 -5.13
CA GLU A 60 21.73 -3.27 -5.58
C GLU A 60 20.82 -3.06 -6.80
N SER A 61 20.34 -4.13 -7.42
CA SER A 61 19.49 -4.07 -8.61
C SER A 61 18.01 -4.01 -8.22
N ILE A 62 17.32 -2.96 -8.65
CA ILE A 62 15.86 -2.83 -8.52
C ILE A 62 15.09 -3.91 -9.31
N TYR A 63 15.77 -4.59 -10.23
CA TYR A 63 15.25 -5.68 -11.06
C TYR A 63 15.78 -7.06 -10.63
N SER A 64 16.41 -7.17 -9.45
CA SER A 64 16.99 -8.45 -9.03
C SER A 64 15.93 -9.54 -8.86
N ASP A 65 16.22 -10.73 -9.35
CA ASP A 65 15.48 -11.94 -8.98
C ASP A 65 15.78 -12.35 -7.53
N THR A 66 14.89 -13.17 -6.97
CA THR A 66 15.03 -13.71 -5.62
C THR A 66 15.86 -14.98 -5.61
N VAL A 67 16.55 -15.22 -4.50
CA VAL A 67 17.25 -16.49 -4.24
C VAL A 67 16.19 -17.54 -3.89
N SER A 68 16.15 -18.67 -4.61
CA SER A 68 15.11 -19.69 -4.41
C SER A 68 15.23 -20.48 -3.11
N ASN A 69 16.44 -20.60 -2.56
CA ASN A 69 16.69 -21.32 -1.30
C ASN A 69 17.72 -20.56 -0.44
N PRO A 70 17.34 -19.41 0.14
CA PRO A 70 18.25 -18.62 0.95
C PRO A 70 18.61 -19.39 2.23
N PRO A 71 19.89 -19.37 2.69
CA PRO A 71 20.34 -20.17 3.83
C PRO A 71 19.52 -19.99 5.10
N ILE A 72 18.94 -18.79 5.28
CA ILE A 72 18.12 -18.41 6.43
C ILE A 72 16.89 -19.31 6.64
N LEU A 73 16.36 -19.95 5.58
CA LEU A 73 15.23 -20.88 5.68
C LEU A 73 15.53 -22.10 6.56
N ASN A 74 16.82 -22.44 6.73
CA ASN A 74 17.26 -23.55 7.57
C ASN A 74 17.59 -23.12 9.01
N SER A 75 17.37 -21.85 9.36
CA SER A 75 17.66 -21.33 10.70
C SER A 75 16.57 -21.70 11.70
N ILE A 76 16.95 -21.81 12.98
CA ILE A 76 16.01 -22.05 14.09
C ILE A 76 15.04 -20.88 14.24
N GLY A 77 15.51 -19.65 14.02
CA GLY A 77 14.70 -18.43 14.06
C GLY A 77 13.60 -18.44 13.00
N TRP A 78 13.92 -18.81 11.76
CA TRP A 78 12.92 -18.98 10.70
C TRP A 78 11.89 -20.04 11.06
N ALA A 79 12.32 -21.25 11.45
CA ALA A 79 11.40 -22.33 11.81
C ALA A 79 10.46 -21.96 12.97
N SER A 80 10.97 -21.20 13.95
CA SER A 80 10.20 -20.74 15.11
C SER A 80 9.19 -19.64 14.72
N ALA A 81 9.58 -18.69 13.88
CA ALA A 81 8.70 -17.64 13.36
C ALA A 81 7.56 -18.21 12.52
N VAL A 82 7.86 -19.17 11.64
CA VAL A 82 6.85 -19.87 10.83
C VAL A 82 5.89 -20.67 11.69
N GLY A 83 6.40 -21.35 12.72
CA GLY A 83 5.57 -22.09 13.67
C GLY A 83 4.59 -21.19 14.43
N ASP A 84 5.04 -20.02 14.88
CA ASP A 84 4.19 -19.03 15.55
C ASP A 84 3.17 -18.42 14.58
N PHE A 85 3.62 -17.99 13.40
CA PHE A 85 2.76 -17.44 12.34
C PHE A 85 1.65 -18.41 11.94
N ASN A 86 1.99 -19.66 11.64
CA ASN A 86 1.00 -20.68 11.30
C ASN A 86 -0.03 -20.90 12.42
N ARG A 87 0.41 -20.96 13.68
CA ARG A 87 -0.49 -21.10 14.82
C ARG A 87 -1.45 -19.92 14.94
N ASP A 88 -0.93 -18.70 14.87
CA ASP A 88 -1.71 -17.48 15.09
C ASP A 88 -2.67 -17.22 13.91
N GLN A 89 -2.27 -17.59 12.69
CA GLN A 89 -3.09 -17.54 11.48
C GLN A 89 -4.07 -18.73 11.35
N GLY A 90 -4.00 -19.71 12.25
CA GLY A 90 -4.82 -20.93 12.23
C GLY A 90 -4.68 -21.73 10.94
N THR A 91 -3.52 -21.68 10.29
CA THR A 91 -3.23 -22.29 8.99
C THR A 91 -1.88 -23.02 9.04
N ALA A 92 -1.64 -23.96 8.13
CA ALA A 92 -0.35 -24.63 7.99
C ALA A 92 0.20 -24.40 6.58
N PHE A 93 0.78 -23.22 6.35
CA PHE A 93 1.42 -22.90 5.07
C PHE A 93 2.64 -23.80 4.84
N ASP A 94 2.82 -24.24 3.60
CA ASP A 94 4.02 -24.96 3.22
C ASP A 94 5.25 -24.02 3.11
N PRO A 95 6.48 -24.54 2.98
CA PRO A 95 7.68 -23.71 2.94
C PRO A 95 7.72 -22.71 1.76
N GLU A 96 7.15 -23.06 0.60
CA GLU A 96 7.11 -22.19 -0.58
C GLU A 96 6.11 -21.06 -0.39
N GLU A 97 4.92 -21.38 0.13
CA GLU A 97 3.89 -20.40 0.48
C GLU A 97 4.40 -19.41 1.54
N THR A 98 5.09 -19.93 2.56
CA THR A 98 5.66 -19.14 3.65
C THR A 98 6.73 -18.17 3.15
N LEU A 99 7.65 -18.63 2.30
CA LEU A 99 8.63 -17.76 1.63
C LEU A 99 7.92 -16.72 0.75
N GLY A 100 6.90 -17.14 0.01
CA GLY A 100 6.09 -16.23 -0.82
C GLY A 100 5.43 -15.12 -0.03
N ILE A 101 4.84 -15.44 1.14
CA ILE A 101 4.26 -14.46 2.06
C ILE A 101 5.34 -13.47 2.53
N PHE A 102 6.48 -13.98 3.02
CA PHE A 102 7.58 -13.14 3.47
C PHE A 102 8.08 -12.18 2.38
N LEU A 103 8.30 -12.68 1.17
CA LEU A 103 8.78 -11.86 0.04
C LEU A 103 7.75 -10.78 -0.35
N ARG A 104 6.45 -11.05 -0.21
CA ARG A 104 5.38 -10.06 -0.44
C ARG A 104 5.36 -8.99 0.64
N GLU A 105 5.44 -9.38 1.92
CA GLU A 105 5.48 -8.47 3.06
C GLU A 105 6.67 -7.51 2.98
N THR A 106 7.84 -8.02 2.61
CA THR A 106 9.09 -7.25 2.48
C THR A 106 9.21 -6.48 1.15
N GLY A 107 8.25 -6.63 0.24
CA GLY A 107 8.23 -5.94 -1.04
C GLY A 107 9.28 -6.41 -2.05
N LEU A 108 9.80 -7.63 -1.89
CA LEU A 108 10.82 -8.22 -2.77
C LEU A 108 10.23 -8.95 -3.98
N THR A 109 8.90 -9.06 -4.08
CA THR A 109 8.25 -9.68 -5.23
C THR A 109 8.07 -8.71 -6.41
N LYS A 110 7.80 -9.26 -7.59
CA LYS A 110 7.62 -8.53 -8.87
C LYS A 110 6.26 -8.84 -9.50
N ALA A 111 5.93 -8.21 -10.62
CA ALA A 111 4.65 -8.38 -11.31
C ALA A 111 4.83 -8.74 -12.79
N ARG A 112 5.78 -9.62 -13.13
CA ARG A 112 5.96 -10.07 -14.51
C ARG A 112 4.78 -10.93 -14.95
N PRO A 113 4.11 -10.60 -16.07
CA PRO A 113 3.07 -11.44 -16.64
C PRO A 113 3.56 -12.86 -16.91
N HIS A 114 2.71 -13.86 -16.65
CA HIS A 114 2.96 -15.30 -16.84
C HIS A 114 4.07 -15.92 -15.99
N SER A 115 4.98 -15.12 -15.43
CA SER A 115 6.06 -15.59 -14.54
C SER A 115 5.69 -15.42 -13.08
N ASP A 116 5.33 -14.20 -12.67
CA ASP A 116 4.97 -13.90 -11.28
C ASP A 116 3.44 -13.82 -11.11
N ILE A 117 2.73 -13.42 -12.17
CA ILE A 117 1.27 -13.25 -12.17
C ILE A 117 0.65 -14.05 -13.31
N ALA A 118 -0.26 -14.96 -12.97
CA ALA A 118 -1.00 -15.79 -13.93
C ALA A 118 -2.09 -14.97 -14.65
N VAL A 119 -1.70 -14.18 -15.65
CA VAL A 119 -2.61 -13.32 -16.42
C VAL A 119 -3.45 -14.09 -17.45
N ASP A 120 -3.16 -15.37 -17.68
CA ASP A 120 -3.95 -16.28 -18.52
C ASP A 120 -5.18 -16.85 -17.80
N ARG A 121 -5.24 -16.69 -16.47
CA ARG A 121 -6.31 -17.20 -15.60
C ARG A 121 -6.93 -16.06 -14.81
N VAL A 122 -7.65 -15.22 -15.52
CA VAL A 122 -8.26 -14.02 -14.98
C VAL A 122 -9.54 -14.38 -14.20
N PRO A 123 -9.72 -13.93 -12.95
CA PRO A 123 -10.96 -14.18 -12.21
C PRO A 123 -12.17 -13.57 -12.92
N GLU A 124 -13.37 -14.12 -12.70
CA GLU A 124 -14.61 -13.70 -13.40
C GLU A 124 -14.93 -12.20 -13.27
N GLY A 125 -14.50 -11.55 -12.17
CA GLY A 125 -14.63 -10.10 -11.95
C GLY A 125 -13.70 -9.22 -12.80
N TYR A 126 -12.80 -9.81 -13.57
CA TYR A 126 -11.76 -9.13 -14.35
C TYR A 126 -11.86 -9.39 -15.86
N VAL A 127 -12.97 -9.99 -16.32
CA VAL A 127 -13.24 -10.30 -17.74
C VAL A 127 -13.16 -9.06 -18.65
N SER A 128 -13.38 -7.85 -18.13
CA SER A 128 -13.19 -6.61 -18.87
C SER A 128 -11.73 -6.32 -19.27
N PHE A 129 -10.76 -7.00 -18.65
CA PHE A 129 -9.34 -6.91 -19.01
C PHE A 129 -8.88 -7.91 -20.07
N GLU A 130 -9.74 -8.78 -20.61
CA GLU A 130 -9.35 -9.77 -21.64
C GLU A 130 -8.70 -9.15 -22.89
N ARG A 131 -8.86 -7.83 -23.09
CA ARG A 131 -8.28 -7.07 -24.20
C ARG A 131 -7.16 -6.10 -23.79
N ASP A 132 -6.89 -5.99 -22.50
CA ASP A 132 -5.89 -5.07 -21.98
C ASP A 132 -4.49 -5.68 -22.07
N ASP A 133 -3.48 -4.80 -22.12
CA ASP A 133 -2.07 -5.19 -22.16
C ASP A 133 -1.73 -6.05 -20.91
N PRO A 134 -1.09 -7.23 -21.07
CA PRO A 134 -0.66 -8.08 -19.96
C PRO A 134 0.13 -7.34 -18.86
N LEU A 135 0.89 -6.30 -19.23
CA LEU A 135 1.65 -5.47 -18.29
C LEU A 135 0.72 -4.70 -17.34
N ILE A 136 -0.41 -4.19 -17.84
CA ILE A 136 -1.44 -3.51 -17.05
C ILE A 136 -2.09 -4.54 -16.12
N LEU A 137 -2.58 -5.64 -16.69
CA LEU A 137 -3.34 -6.66 -15.97
C LEU A 137 -2.53 -7.28 -14.83
N ALA A 138 -1.25 -7.59 -15.04
CA ALA A 138 -0.40 -8.16 -13.99
C ALA A 138 -0.29 -7.24 -12.76
N ASN A 139 -0.18 -5.92 -12.98
CA ASN A 139 -0.12 -4.95 -11.88
C ASN A 139 -1.47 -4.83 -11.15
N VAL A 140 -2.60 -4.81 -11.88
CA VAL A 140 -3.93 -4.72 -11.25
C VAL A 140 -4.25 -5.99 -10.45
N LEU A 141 -3.98 -7.17 -10.99
CA LEU A 141 -4.18 -8.45 -10.30
C LEU A 141 -3.32 -8.53 -9.04
N LYS A 142 -2.04 -8.13 -9.14
CA LYS A 142 -1.14 -8.14 -7.98
C LYS A 142 -1.57 -7.14 -6.90
N ALA A 143 -2.12 -5.99 -7.31
CA ALA A 143 -2.70 -5.03 -6.39
C ALA A 143 -4.02 -5.52 -5.76
N GLY A 144 -4.66 -6.56 -6.32
CA GLY A 144 -5.92 -7.11 -5.81
C GLY A 144 -7.04 -6.09 -5.81
N VAL A 145 -7.20 -5.33 -6.89
CA VAL A 145 -8.32 -4.39 -7.06
C VAL A 145 -9.18 -4.80 -8.22
N ASP A 146 -10.48 -4.93 -7.96
CA ASP A 146 -11.47 -5.34 -8.94
C ASP A 146 -11.51 -4.36 -10.12
N ALA A 147 -11.74 -4.94 -11.30
CA ALA A 147 -11.68 -4.21 -12.55
C ALA A 147 -12.55 -2.96 -12.55
N ASP A 148 -13.80 -3.07 -12.11
CA ASP A 148 -14.72 -1.94 -12.12
C ASP A 148 -14.22 -0.75 -11.28
N LEU A 149 -13.54 -0.98 -10.15
CA LEU A 149 -12.95 0.09 -9.34
C LEU A 149 -11.71 0.69 -9.99
N TYR A 150 -10.87 -0.15 -10.60
CA TYR A 150 -9.70 0.30 -11.36
C TYR A 150 -10.12 1.22 -12.53
N TYR A 151 -11.04 0.76 -13.38
CA TYR A 151 -11.50 1.54 -14.54
C TYR A 151 -12.19 2.83 -14.10
N HIS A 152 -13.05 2.73 -13.09
CA HIS A 152 -13.81 3.88 -12.61
C HIS A 152 -12.90 4.98 -12.05
N ALA A 153 -11.90 4.62 -11.25
CA ALA A 153 -10.92 5.59 -10.77
C ALA A 153 -10.09 6.19 -11.92
N TYR A 154 -9.71 5.41 -12.92
CA TYR A 154 -9.04 5.96 -14.11
C TYR A 154 -9.88 6.98 -14.88
N GLU A 155 -11.19 6.75 -14.97
CA GLU A 155 -12.15 7.63 -15.62
C GLU A 155 -12.33 8.93 -14.82
N LEU A 156 -12.51 8.84 -13.51
CA LEU A 156 -12.72 9.97 -12.62
C LEU A 156 -11.52 10.93 -12.55
N PHE A 157 -10.31 10.39 -12.45
CA PHE A 157 -9.11 11.18 -12.17
C PHE A 157 -8.28 11.49 -13.43
N GLY A 158 -8.49 10.73 -14.50
CA GLY A 158 -7.67 10.87 -15.69
C GLY A 158 -6.27 10.27 -15.53
N TRP A 159 -5.52 10.26 -16.64
CA TRP A 159 -4.19 9.65 -16.68
C TRP A 159 -3.11 10.48 -15.97
N ARG A 160 -3.31 11.80 -15.90
CA ARG A 160 -2.32 12.75 -15.35
C ARG A 160 -2.19 12.67 -13.83
N TYR A 161 -3.19 12.07 -13.18
CA TYR A 161 -3.31 11.92 -11.74
C TYR A 161 -3.35 10.45 -11.32
N GLY A 162 -2.59 9.59 -12.01
CA GLY A 162 -2.61 8.14 -11.80
C GLY A 162 -2.23 7.70 -10.38
N THR A 163 -1.40 8.44 -9.64
CA THR A 163 -1.10 8.09 -8.24
C THR A 163 -2.28 8.40 -7.33
N ILE A 164 -3.02 9.48 -7.61
CA ILE A 164 -4.26 9.82 -6.89
C ILE A 164 -5.36 8.79 -7.22
N ALA A 165 -5.52 8.44 -8.50
CA ALA A 165 -6.47 7.41 -8.93
C ALA A 165 -6.22 6.08 -8.19
N ALA A 166 -4.96 5.72 -7.95
CA ALA A 166 -4.58 4.52 -7.19
C ALA A 166 -5.08 4.57 -5.74
N LYS A 167 -4.94 5.72 -5.05
CA LYS A 167 -5.46 5.92 -3.68
C LYS A 167 -6.95 5.65 -3.61
N PHE A 168 -7.73 6.26 -4.50
CA PHE A 168 -9.19 6.11 -4.49
C PHE A 168 -9.66 4.72 -4.92
N ALA A 169 -9.03 4.11 -5.92
CA ALA A 169 -9.34 2.74 -6.32
C ALA A 169 -9.12 1.75 -5.18
N LEU A 170 -7.97 1.86 -4.50
CA LEU A 170 -7.63 0.98 -3.39
C LEU A 170 -8.51 1.21 -2.16
N ALA A 171 -8.79 2.47 -1.81
CA ALA A 171 -9.74 2.80 -0.74
C ALA A 171 -11.13 2.21 -1.00
N ALA A 172 -11.63 2.32 -2.23
CA ALA A 172 -12.92 1.76 -2.62
C ALA A 172 -12.90 0.22 -2.57
N GLN A 173 -11.76 -0.42 -2.89
CA GLN A 173 -11.59 -1.85 -2.76
C GLN A 173 -11.66 -2.28 -1.29
N TYR A 174 -10.95 -1.59 -0.40
CA TYR A 174 -11.01 -1.89 1.05
C TYR A 174 -12.43 -1.72 1.62
N LEU A 175 -13.17 -0.71 1.18
CA LEU A 175 -14.57 -0.54 1.56
C LEU A 175 -15.42 -1.72 1.08
N ARG A 176 -15.25 -2.14 -0.18
CA ARG A 176 -15.93 -3.32 -0.73
C ARG A 176 -15.59 -4.59 0.04
N ASP A 177 -14.33 -4.82 0.34
CA ASP A 177 -13.87 -6.01 1.07
C ASP A 177 -14.47 -6.02 2.48
N SER A 178 -14.48 -4.88 3.16
CA SER A 178 -15.12 -4.71 4.48
C SER A 178 -16.63 -4.99 4.42
N MET A 179 -17.30 -4.52 3.38
CA MET A 179 -18.74 -4.78 3.15
C MET A 179 -19.03 -6.26 2.94
N ASN A 180 -18.13 -7.00 2.28
CA ASN A 180 -18.28 -8.42 2.01
C ASN A 180 -17.94 -9.30 3.22
N ALA A 181 -16.93 -8.91 4.00
CA ALA A 181 -16.47 -9.68 5.16
C ALA A 181 -17.39 -9.52 6.38
N ILE A 182 -17.97 -8.33 6.58
CA ILE A 182 -18.78 -8.02 7.76
C ILE A 182 -20.27 -8.18 7.42
N PRO A 183 -21.08 -8.89 8.23
CA PRO A 183 -22.52 -8.99 8.00
C PRO A 183 -23.20 -7.62 7.97
N LEU A 184 -24.17 -7.42 7.06
CA LEU A 184 -24.87 -6.14 6.85
C LEU A 184 -25.43 -5.52 8.15
N ALA A 185 -25.94 -6.35 9.06
CA ALA A 185 -26.47 -5.89 10.36
C ALA A 185 -25.42 -5.19 11.24
N GLN A 186 -24.13 -5.44 10.98
CA GLN A 186 -23.00 -4.92 11.76
C GLN A 186 -22.26 -3.78 11.05
N HIS A 187 -22.61 -3.44 9.80
CA HIS A 187 -21.91 -2.41 9.01
C HIS A 187 -21.81 -1.07 9.74
N ARG A 188 -22.95 -0.54 10.22
CA ARG A 188 -22.97 0.75 10.94
C ARG A 188 -22.12 0.73 12.22
N ALA A 189 -22.16 -0.38 12.97
CA ALA A 189 -21.40 -0.51 14.21
C ALA A 189 -19.88 -0.54 13.97
N ASN A 190 -19.47 -1.01 12.80
CA ASN A 190 -18.08 -1.02 12.35
C ASN A 190 -17.70 0.20 11.48
N GLY A 191 -18.56 1.23 11.43
CA GLY A 191 -18.28 2.45 10.67
C GLY A 191 -18.31 2.29 9.14
N ILE A 192 -18.89 1.21 8.61
CA ILE A 192 -19.02 0.97 7.17
C ILE A 192 -20.20 1.78 6.60
N ASP A 193 -19.91 2.75 5.73
CA ASP A 193 -20.91 3.49 4.94
C ASP A 193 -20.96 2.96 3.51
N THR A 194 -21.91 2.05 3.27
CA THR A 194 -22.15 1.42 1.96
C THR A 194 -22.61 2.42 0.89
N GLY A 195 -23.15 3.58 1.31
CA GLY A 195 -23.56 4.66 0.42
C GLY A 195 -22.36 5.32 -0.27
N VAL A 196 -21.20 5.38 0.38
CA VAL A 196 -19.98 5.97 -0.19
C VAL A 196 -19.53 5.20 -1.43
N LEU A 197 -19.48 3.87 -1.37
CA LEU A 197 -19.10 3.05 -2.53
C LEU A 197 -20.08 3.24 -3.70
N THR A 198 -21.37 3.34 -3.39
CA THR A 198 -22.43 3.56 -4.40
C THR A 198 -22.25 4.92 -5.07
N ARG A 199 -22.04 5.99 -4.28
CA ARG A 199 -21.80 7.34 -4.80
C ARG A 199 -20.49 7.44 -5.57
N PHE A 200 -19.43 6.77 -5.09
CA PHE A 200 -18.16 6.68 -5.79
C PHE A 200 -18.36 6.12 -7.20
N LYS A 201 -18.97 4.94 -7.33
CA LYS A 201 -19.24 4.27 -8.62
C LYS A 201 -20.23 5.02 -9.52
N ALA A 202 -21.06 5.90 -8.96
CA ALA A 202 -22.02 6.69 -9.74
C ALA A 202 -21.45 8.03 -10.22
N ALA A 203 -20.36 8.52 -9.62
CA ALA A 203 -19.73 9.78 -10.00
C ALA A 203 -19.16 9.70 -11.42
N GLN A 204 -19.37 10.74 -12.21
CA GLN A 204 -18.85 10.89 -13.57
C GLN A 204 -17.63 11.81 -13.65
N SER A 205 -17.34 12.54 -12.58
CA SER A 205 -16.16 13.38 -12.42
C SER A 205 -15.79 13.49 -10.95
N TYR A 206 -14.51 13.76 -10.66
CA TYR A 206 -14.02 13.93 -9.30
C TYR A 206 -14.83 14.97 -8.49
N THR A 207 -15.25 16.08 -9.12
CA THR A 207 -16.03 17.15 -8.47
C THR A 207 -17.43 16.73 -8.02
N GLN A 208 -17.95 15.58 -8.51
CA GLN A 208 -19.23 15.03 -8.05
C GLN A 208 -19.09 14.20 -6.77
N LEU A 209 -17.86 13.86 -6.35
CA LEU A 209 -17.63 13.24 -5.05
C LEU A 209 -17.69 14.31 -3.97
N SER A 210 -18.57 14.13 -2.99
CA SER A 210 -18.63 15.04 -1.85
C SER A 210 -17.31 14.99 -1.05
N HIS A 211 -16.94 16.09 -0.41
CA HIS A 211 -15.75 16.09 0.48
C HIS A 211 -15.87 15.02 1.57
N GLY A 212 -17.10 14.73 2.04
CA GLY A 212 -17.35 13.65 3.00
C GLY A 212 -17.00 12.27 2.44
N ASP A 213 -17.39 11.97 1.20
CA ASP A 213 -17.06 10.69 0.55
C ASP A 213 -15.55 10.55 0.33
N GLN A 214 -14.89 11.65 -0.08
CA GLN A 214 -13.45 11.65 -0.29
C GLN A 214 -12.69 11.42 1.02
N ASN A 215 -13.04 12.15 2.08
CA ASN A 215 -12.42 12.01 3.39
C ASN A 215 -12.66 10.64 3.99
N TYR A 216 -13.85 10.06 3.77
CA TYR A 216 -14.16 8.72 4.22
C TYR A 216 -13.27 7.67 3.54
N LEU A 217 -13.13 7.74 2.20
CA LEU A 217 -12.28 6.82 1.45
C LEU A 217 -10.80 6.98 1.83
N MET A 218 -10.29 8.22 1.95
CA MET A 218 -8.91 8.44 2.38
C MET A 218 -8.67 8.01 3.83
N GLY A 219 -9.66 8.17 4.72
CA GLY A 219 -9.58 7.66 6.09
C GLY A 219 -9.48 6.13 6.16
N ILE A 220 -10.19 5.41 5.28
CA ILE A 220 -10.05 3.95 5.15
C ILE A 220 -8.63 3.60 4.71
N LEU A 221 -8.13 4.28 3.67
CA LEU A 221 -6.78 4.01 3.15
C LEU A 221 -5.71 4.30 4.20
N ASP A 222 -5.79 5.44 4.89
CA ASP A 222 -4.88 5.82 5.96
C ASP A 222 -4.89 4.82 7.12
N TYR A 223 -6.07 4.34 7.52
CA TYR A 223 -6.16 3.25 8.50
C TYR A 223 -5.42 2.00 8.03
N GLN A 224 -5.62 1.59 6.77
CA GLN A 224 -4.95 0.41 6.21
C GLN A 224 -3.44 0.59 6.10
N LEU A 225 -2.95 1.78 5.73
CA LEU A 225 -1.50 2.05 5.65
C LEU A 225 -0.83 2.00 7.04
N ARG A 226 -1.55 2.37 8.11
CA ARG A 226 -1.05 2.35 9.49
C ARG A 226 -1.27 1.02 10.22
N SER A 227 -2.29 0.28 9.83
CA SER A 227 -2.69 -0.98 10.44
C SER A 227 -3.14 -1.95 9.34
N PRO A 228 -2.17 -2.43 8.53
CA PRO A 228 -2.47 -3.24 7.37
C PRO A 228 -3.12 -4.55 7.79
N ASP A 229 -4.32 -4.80 7.27
CA ASP A 229 -4.78 -6.17 7.09
C ASP A 229 -4.07 -6.71 5.84
N TYR A 230 -3.55 -7.93 5.90
CA TYR A 230 -2.91 -8.57 4.75
C TYR A 230 -3.80 -9.63 4.11
N ARG A 231 -4.96 -9.92 4.72
CA ARG A 231 -5.90 -10.90 4.22
C ARG A 231 -6.85 -10.26 3.22
N ASP A 232 -7.04 -10.93 2.10
CA ASP A 232 -8.14 -10.63 1.20
C ASP A 232 -9.46 -11.17 1.77
N GLY A 233 -10.58 -10.67 1.26
CA GLY A 233 -11.92 -11.10 1.67
C GLY A 233 -12.24 -12.59 1.41
N GLN A 234 -11.33 -13.34 0.78
CA GLN A 234 -11.42 -14.77 0.51
C GLN A 234 -10.40 -15.59 1.33
N GLY A 235 -9.60 -14.95 2.19
CA GLY A 235 -8.62 -15.58 3.08
C GLY A 235 -7.21 -15.75 2.50
N GLY A 236 -6.93 -15.25 1.29
CA GLY A 236 -5.58 -15.20 0.71
C GLY A 236 -4.77 -13.98 1.19
N PHE A 237 -3.47 -13.94 0.88
CA PHE A 237 -2.59 -12.82 1.25
C PHE A 237 -2.41 -11.83 0.10
N HIS A 238 -2.81 -10.59 0.31
CA HIS A 238 -2.51 -9.49 -0.60
C HIS A 238 -1.19 -8.80 -0.24
N LEU A 239 -0.67 -8.00 -1.17
CA LEU A 239 0.49 -7.15 -0.91
C LEU A 239 0.20 -6.13 0.21
N PRO A 240 1.19 -5.71 1.00
CA PRO A 240 1.07 -4.52 1.83
C PRO A 240 0.42 -3.32 1.09
N PRO A 241 -0.44 -2.52 1.76
CA PRO A 241 -1.23 -1.47 1.11
C PRO A 241 -0.39 -0.48 0.27
N GLN A 242 0.80 -0.10 0.75
CA GLN A 242 1.71 0.79 0.04
C GLN A 242 2.19 0.21 -1.29
N TYR A 243 2.42 -1.10 -1.34
CA TYR A 243 2.81 -1.80 -2.56
C TYR A 243 1.62 -2.00 -3.51
N ARG A 244 0.40 -2.18 -2.97
CA ARG A 244 -0.83 -2.19 -3.78
C ARG A 244 -1.02 -0.83 -4.48
N LEU A 245 -0.81 0.29 -3.78
CA LEU A 245 -0.85 1.64 -4.37
C LEU A 245 0.14 1.78 -5.53
N ALA A 246 1.39 1.37 -5.29
CA ALA A 246 2.45 1.47 -6.29
C ALA A 246 2.13 0.65 -7.55
N ARG A 247 1.59 -0.57 -7.38
CA ARG A 247 1.16 -1.43 -8.48
C ARG A 247 -0.01 -0.83 -9.26
N LEU A 248 -1.02 -0.26 -8.61
CA LEU A 248 -2.11 0.42 -9.31
C LEU A 248 -1.62 1.65 -10.09
N ALA A 249 -0.73 2.45 -9.51
CA ALA A 249 -0.16 3.59 -10.19
C ALA A 249 0.66 3.16 -11.42
N ALA A 250 1.42 2.07 -11.32
CA ALA A 250 2.11 1.46 -12.47
C ALA A 250 1.13 1.03 -13.56
N ALA A 251 0.02 0.38 -13.20
CA ALA A 251 -1.03 0.00 -14.15
C ALA A 251 -1.62 1.22 -14.87
N TYR A 252 -1.88 2.33 -14.18
CA TYR A 252 -2.34 3.57 -14.83
C TYR A 252 -1.26 4.21 -15.72
N ARG A 253 0.02 4.12 -15.33
CA ARG A 253 1.14 4.58 -16.16
C ARG A 253 1.19 3.82 -17.48
N TYR A 254 1.10 2.49 -17.46
CA TYR A 254 1.05 1.67 -18.67
C TYR A 254 -0.18 1.95 -19.52
N ARG A 255 -1.36 2.09 -18.89
CA ARG A 255 -2.61 2.38 -19.60
C ARG A 255 -2.57 3.70 -20.38
N ASN A 256 -1.88 4.71 -19.86
CA ASN A 256 -1.69 5.96 -20.57
C ASN A 256 -0.75 5.84 -21.80
N GLY A 257 0.03 4.76 -21.85
CA GLY A 257 1.16 4.64 -22.75
C GLY A 257 2.28 5.63 -22.41
N PHE A 258 3.31 5.59 -23.23
CA PHE A 258 4.47 6.43 -23.10
C PHE A 258 4.58 7.33 -24.34
N ILE A 259 4.36 8.63 -24.14
CA ILE A 259 4.18 9.61 -25.23
C ILE A 259 5.47 9.76 -26.07
N SER A 260 6.63 9.56 -25.48
CA SER A 260 7.93 9.85 -26.12
C SER A 260 9.06 8.86 -25.78
N SER A 261 8.77 7.78 -25.05
CA SER A 261 9.79 6.89 -24.50
C SER A 261 9.30 5.45 -24.49
N THR A 262 10.04 4.51 -25.05
CA THR A 262 9.69 3.10 -24.90
C THR A 262 10.06 2.67 -23.47
N PRO A 263 9.17 2.01 -22.72
CA PRO A 263 9.57 1.43 -21.44
C PRO A 263 10.67 0.41 -21.71
N ILE A 264 11.63 0.30 -20.80
CA ILE A 264 12.71 -0.69 -20.90
C ILE A 264 12.24 -2.13 -20.57
N CYS A 265 10.99 -2.46 -20.90
CA CYS A 265 10.38 -3.77 -20.69
C CYS A 265 10.28 -4.57 -21.99
N THR A 266 10.47 -5.89 -21.87
CA THR A 266 9.98 -6.87 -22.83
C THR A 266 8.46 -7.05 -22.70
N ALA A 267 7.84 -7.77 -23.65
CA ALA A 267 6.40 -8.06 -23.62
C ALA A 267 5.97 -8.94 -22.42
N ASP A 268 6.88 -9.78 -21.91
CA ASP A 268 6.70 -10.56 -20.67
C ASP A 268 7.08 -9.76 -19.41
N GLY A 269 7.25 -8.44 -19.54
CA GLY A 269 7.45 -7.53 -18.41
C GLY A 269 8.80 -7.64 -17.74
N ARG A 270 9.82 -8.18 -18.41
CA ARG A 270 11.21 -8.23 -17.92
C ARG A 270 11.99 -6.98 -18.34
N TYR A 271 12.93 -6.58 -17.51
CA TYR A 271 13.90 -5.56 -17.86
C TYR A 271 14.74 -6.03 -19.04
N SER A 272 14.79 -5.20 -20.09
CA SER A 272 15.46 -5.50 -21.36
C SER A 272 16.97 -5.23 -21.36
N GLY A 273 17.52 -4.60 -20.32
CA GLY A 273 18.96 -4.28 -20.25
C GLY A 273 19.43 -3.15 -21.17
N THR A 274 18.52 -2.51 -21.93
CA THR A 274 18.84 -1.39 -22.83
C THR A 274 18.57 -0.04 -22.18
N ASP A 275 19.24 1.01 -22.68
CA ASP A 275 18.95 2.39 -22.30
C ASP A 275 17.56 2.80 -22.77
N GLY A 276 16.72 3.26 -21.84
CA GLY A 276 15.45 3.88 -22.13
C GLY A 276 15.07 4.86 -21.02
N ALA A 277 14.19 5.80 -21.34
CA ALA A 277 13.89 6.91 -20.44
C ALA A 277 12.90 6.56 -19.32
N GLU A 278 12.22 5.40 -19.40
CA GLU A 278 11.21 4.99 -18.42
C GLU A 278 11.53 3.59 -17.87
N PRO A 279 11.44 3.39 -16.54
CA PRO A 279 11.80 2.14 -15.88
C PRO A 279 10.82 1.01 -16.18
N CYS A 280 11.27 -0.24 -16.05
CA CYS A 280 10.42 -1.41 -16.26
C CYS A 280 9.63 -1.77 -14.99
N LEU A 281 8.47 -1.14 -14.81
CA LEU A 281 7.70 -1.22 -13.55
C LEU A 281 7.23 -2.63 -13.18
N ASN A 282 7.05 -3.54 -14.16
CA ASN A 282 6.66 -4.93 -13.88
C ASN A 282 7.80 -5.76 -13.27
N ASP A 283 9.04 -5.50 -13.67
CA ASP A 283 10.22 -6.22 -13.17
C ASP A 283 10.84 -5.57 -11.93
N MET A 284 10.42 -4.33 -11.59
CA MET A 284 10.81 -3.72 -10.32
C MET A 284 10.24 -4.53 -9.15
N THR A 285 11.06 -4.71 -8.11
CA THR A 285 10.56 -5.15 -6.79
C THR A 285 9.48 -4.18 -6.31
N ASP A 286 8.50 -4.67 -5.55
CA ASP A 286 7.42 -3.83 -5.02
C ASP A 286 7.95 -2.64 -4.22
N LYS A 287 9.02 -2.86 -3.46
CA LYS A 287 9.70 -1.81 -2.69
C LYS A 287 10.30 -0.72 -3.59
N ALA A 288 11.07 -1.10 -4.61
CA ALA A 288 11.61 -0.13 -5.58
C ALA A 288 10.49 0.59 -6.35
N LEU A 289 9.39 -0.12 -6.66
CA LEU A 289 8.23 0.48 -7.31
C LEU A 289 7.52 1.49 -6.40
N PHE A 290 7.51 1.24 -5.09
CA PHE A 290 6.97 2.21 -4.13
C PHE A 290 7.81 3.48 -4.05
N ASP A 291 9.14 3.37 -4.10
CA ASP A 291 10.00 4.57 -4.20
C ASP A 291 9.70 5.38 -5.48
N TRP A 292 9.52 4.70 -6.61
CA TRP A 292 9.06 5.35 -7.85
C TRP A 292 7.68 6.00 -7.68
N TYR A 293 6.74 5.32 -7.00
CA TYR A 293 5.41 5.86 -6.73
C TYR A 293 5.50 7.16 -5.91
N LYS A 294 6.33 7.19 -4.86
CA LYS A 294 6.52 8.38 -4.02
C LYS A 294 7.05 9.57 -4.82
N GLU A 295 8.03 9.33 -5.70
CA GLU A 295 8.54 10.36 -6.60
C GLU A 295 7.42 10.90 -7.52
N LYS A 296 6.66 10.01 -8.16
CA LYS A 296 5.55 10.41 -9.05
C LYS A 296 4.42 11.11 -8.32
N TYR A 297 4.13 10.70 -7.10
CA TYR A 297 3.13 11.36 -6.25
C TYR A 297 3.57 12.80 -5.94
N ARG A 298 4.81 12.97 -5.46
CA ARG A 298 5.39 14.30 -5.19
C ARG A 298 5.37 15.19 -6.43
N ASP A 299 5.65 14.63 -7.61
CA ASP A 299 5.56 15.36 -8.87
C ASP A 299 4.13 15.76 -9.27
N GLN A 300 3.14 14.93 -8.96
CA GLN A 300 1.72 15.22 -9.22
C GLN A 300 1.15 16.26 -8.25
N MET A 301 1.66 16.32 -7.01
CA MET A 301 1.25 17.27 -5.97
C MET A 301 1.97 18.63 -6.04
N LYS A 302 2.99 18.80 -6.88
CA LYS A 302 3.65 20.10 -7.06
C LYS A 302 2.64 21.10 -7.65
N PRO A 303 2.39 22.24 -6.99
CA PRO A 303 1.57 23.31 -7.55
C PRO A 303 2.15 23.68 -8.91
N ARG A 304 1.34 23.60 -9.97
CA ARG A 304 1.83 24.05 -11.28
C ARG A 304 1.88 25.56 -11.25
N SER A 305 2.98 26.12 -11.73
CA SER A 305 3.06 27.57 -11.93
C SER A 305 1.94 27.94 -12.90
N PRO A 306 1.04 28.88 -12.54
CA PRO A 306 0.05 29.35 -13.47
C PRO A 306 0.82 29.95 -14.64
N GLU A 307 0.57 29.45 -15.85
CA GLU A 307 1.00 30.12 -17.07
C GLU A 307 0.30 31.49 -17.14
N GLU A 308 0.91 32.49 -16.50
CA GLU A 308 0.68 33.95 -16.52
C GLU A 308 -0.70 34.53 -16.09
N PRO A 309 -0.74 35.80 -15.62
CA PRO A 309 -1.36 36.12 -14.34
C PRO A 309 -2.77 36.71 -14.47
N GLN A 310 -3.69 36.28 -13.60
CA GLN A 310 -4.71 37.18 -13.08
C GLN A 310 -4.55 37.32 -11.58
N SER A 311 -3.92 38.44 -11.22
CA SER A 311 -3.83 38.93 -9.86
C SER A 311 -5.22 39.03 -9.25
N SER A 312 -5.51 38.22 -8.24
CA SER A 312 -6.52 38.59 -7.27
C SER A 312 -6.01 38.33 -5.86
N PHE A 313 -6.23 39.33 -5.03
CA PHE A 313 -5.87 39.53 -3.64
C PHE A 313 -6.13 38.32 -2.70
N LEU A 314 -6.89 37.31 -3.15
CA LEU A 314 -7.14 36.05 -2.43
C LEU A 314 -5.96 35.06 -2.46
N ALA A 315 -5.06 35.13 -3.45
CA ALA A 315 -3.88 34.27 -3.53
C ALA A 315 -2.87 34.50 -2.39
N LYS A 316 -2.82 35.72 -1.83
CA LYS A 316 -2.00 36.05 -0.65
C LYS A 316 -2.61 35.62 0.68
N LEU A 317 -3.90 35.28 0.72
CA LEU A 317 -4.55 34.77 1.94
C LEU A 317 -4.31 33.26 2.11
N LEU A 318 -4.10 32.54 1.00
CA LEU A 318 -3.79 31.10 1.00
C LEU A 318 -2.34 30.79 1.39
N GLU A 319 -1.44 31.78 1.36
CA GLU A 319 -0.05 31.67 1.84
C GLU A 319 0.03 31.51 3.37
N VAL A 320 -1.08 31.74 4.10
CA VAL A 320 -1.14 31.73 5.57
C VAL A 320 -1.64 30.39 6.15
N ILE A 321 -2.21 29.49 5.33
CA ILE A 321 -2.82 28.22 5.82
C ILE A 321 -1.91 27.00 5.58
N VAL A 322 -0.75 27.18 4.96
CA VAL A 322 0.28 26.13 4.90
C VAL A 322 1.24 26.32 6.07
N PRO A 323 0.91 25.79 7.26
CA PRO A 323 1.83 24.85 7.88
C PRO A 323 1.10 23.78 8.69
N ILE A 324 0.78 22.64 8.06
CA ILE A 324 0.66 21.34 8.76
C ILE A 324 1.32 20.26 7.88
N ALA A 325 2.56 20.50 7.47
CA ALA A 325 3.41 19.50 6.80
C ALA A 325 4.76 19.32 7.51
N THR A 326 4.92 19.92 8.68
CA THR A 326 6.13 19.75 9.49
C THR A 326 5.71 19.67 10.94
N LEU A 327 5.62 18.45 11.47
CA LEU A 327 5.81 18.07 12.87
C LEU A 327 5.32 16.64 13.02
N PHE A 328 6.22 15.66 13.04
CA PHE A 328 6.33 14.64 14.10
C PHE A 328 7.61 13.83 13.88
N ASP A 329 8.68 14.33 14.50
CA ASP A 329 9.89 13.56 14.83
C ASP A 329 9.62 12.83 16.16
N GLY A 330 9.84 11.52 16.22
CA GLY A 330 10.00 10.80 17.50
C GLY A 330 9.20 9.50 17.69
N LEU A 331 9.94 8.39 17.58
CA LEU A 331 9.72 7.06 18.17
C LEU A 331 8.70 6.11 17.51
N ALA A 332 9.21 5.19 16.67
CA ALA A 332 9.02 3.73 16.79
C ALA A 332 9.96 2.99 15.82
N LEU A 333 10.50 1.85 16.27
CA LEU A 333 11.57 1.10 15.63
C LEU A 333 11.09 0.31 14.39
N PHE A 334 11.79 0.50 13.28
CA PHE A 334 11.96 -0.31 12.05
C PHE A 334 10.80 -1.03 11.31
N GLU A 335 9.54 -0.96 11.74
CA GLU A 335 8.38 -1.15 10.84
C GLU A 335 7.70 0.20 10.51
N SER A 336 8.22 1.29 11.09
CA SER A 336 7.52 2.56 11.19
C SER A 336 7.94 3.61 10.17
N PHE A 337 9.04 3.45 9.43
CA PHE A 337 9.43 4.47 8.43
C PHE A 337 8.59 4.39 7.16
N GLU A 338 8.37 3.19 6.62
CA GLU A 338 7.47 3.02 5.48
C GLU A 338 6.01 3.19 5.87
N ALA A 339 5.58 2.70 7.02
CA ALA A 339 4.20 2.86 7.50
C ALA A 339 3.88 4.32 7.91
N ALA A 340 4.84 5.07 8.49
CA ALA A 340 4.65 6.49 8.76
C ALA A 340 4.70 7.34 7.49
N GLU A 341 5.64 7.08 6.57
CA GLU A 341 5.69 7.75 5.26
C GLU A 341 4.44 7.39 4.40
N ALA A 342 3.94 6.16 4.51
CA ALA A 342 2.68 5.75 3.90
C ALA A 342 1.48 6.41 4.57
N GLY A 343 1.44 6.50 5.90
CA GLY A 343 0.40 7.21 6.64
C GLY A 343 0.33 8.69 6.26
N GLU A 344 1.47 9.35 6.04
CA GLU A 344 1.54 10.73 5.53
C GLU A 344 0.86 10.84 4.15
N LEU A 345 1.11 9.89 3.25
CA LEU A 345 0.42 9.81 1.95
C LEU A 345 -1.09 9.58 2.10
N GLY A 346 -1.56 8.89 3.15
CA GLY A 346 -2.98 8.68 3.44
C GLY A 346 -3.68 9.91 4.05
N ALA A 347 -2.97 10.70 4.86
CA ALA A 347 -3.49 11.82 5.62
C ALA A 347 -3.73 13.10 4.79
N GLU A 348 -3.15 13.21 3.60
CA GLU A 348 -3.39 14.32 2.67
C GLU A 348 -4.80 14.21 2.04
N GLY A 349 -5.77 14.91 2.65
CA GLY A 349 -7.19 14.88 2.27
C GLY A 349 -7.81 16.27 2.16
N ALA A 350 -7.55 16.95 1.04
CA ALA A 350 -8.39 17.94 0.35
C ALA A 350 -7.54 18.56 -0.78
N PHE A 351 -7.88 18.28 -2.04
CA PHE A 351 -7.22 18.95 -3.16
C PHE A 351 -7.63 20.43 -3.18
N SER A 352 -6.71 21.30 -3.58
CA SER A 352 -7.03 22.69 -3.87
C SER A 352 -8.04 22.79 -5.02
N GLU A 353 -8.77 23.91 -5.09
CA GLU A 353 -9.75 24.15 -6.16
C GLU A 353 -9.11 24.04 -7.56
N GLU A 354 -7.88 24.52 -7.72
CA GLU A 354 -7.09 24.42 -8.95
C GLU A 354 -6.73 22.96 -9.31
N GLU A 355 -6.35 22.15 -8.32
CA GLU A 355 -6.09 20.72 -8.52
C GLU A 355 -7.37 19.97 -8.87
N ALA A 356 -8.49 20.28 -8.22
CA ALA A 356 -9.79 19.69 -8.49
C ALA A 356 -10.29 20.01 -9.91
N GLU A 357 -10.12 21.26 -10.36
CA GLU A 357 -10.40 21.68 -11.73
C GLU A 357 -9.49 20.98 -12.74
N GLY A 358 -8.19 20.86 -12.43
CA GLY A 358 -7.22 20.14 -13.27
C GLY A 358 -7.57 18.65 -13.44
N ILE A 359 -7.98 17.99 -12.35
CA ILE A 359 -8.47 16.60 -12.35
C ILE A 359 -9.76 16.49 -13.19
N SER A 360 -10.71 17.40 -12.98
CA SER A 360 -11.99 17.41 -13.70
C SER A 360 -11.79 17.64 -15.20
N ALA A 361 -10.95 18.61 -15.59
CA ALA A 361 -10.62 18.88 -16.99
C ALA A 361 -9.91 17.69 -17.65
N ALA A 362 -9.01 16.99 -16.93
CA ALA A 362 -8.36 15.79 -17.43
C ALA A 362 -9.37 14.65 -17.68
N SER A 363 -10.34 14.46 -16.78
CA SER A 363 -11.44 13.49 -16.94
C SER A 363 -12.31 13.83 -18.16
N LEU A 364 -12.75 15.09 -18.30
CA LEU A 364 -13.59 15.56 -19.41
C LEU A 364 -12.89 15.48 -20.76
N SER A 365 -11.57 15.72 -20.82
CA SER A 365 -10.80 15.66 -22.09
C SER A 365 -10.81 14.27 -22.74
N LYS A 366 -11.08 13.20 -21.98
CA LYS A 366 -11.23 11.85 -22.52
C LYS A 366 -12.58 11.65 -23.23
N ILE A 367 -13.65 12.27 -22.73
CA ILE A 367 -15.00 12.16 -23.31
C ILE A 367 -15.03 12.83 -24.69
N CYS A 368 -14.31 13.94 -24.86
CA CYS A 368 -14.26 14.70 -26.11
C CYS A 368 -13.30 14.13 -27.18
N ARG A 369 -12.69 12.95 -26.93
CA ARG A 369 -11.75 12.30 -27.87
C ARG A 369 -12.35 11.08 -28.59
N ILE A 370 -13.67 10.91 -28.54
CA ILE A 370 -14.45 9.89 -29.26
C ILE A 370 -15.08 10.50 -30.51
#